data_AF-A0AA37XG33-F1
#
_entry.id   AF-A0AA37XG33-F1
#
_cell.length_a   1.000
_cell.length_b   1.000
_cell.length_c   1.000
_cell.angle_alpha   90.00
_cell.angle_beta   90.00
_cell.angle_gamma   90.00
#
_symmetry.space_group_name_H-M   'P 1'
#
loop_
_entity.id
_entity.type
_entity.pdbx_description
1 polymer ?
#
loop_
_entity_poly.entity_id
_entity_poly.type
_entity_poly.pdbx_seq_one_letter_code
_entity_poly.pdbx_strand_id
1 'polypeptide(L)'
;MAGLVSTTQAPTGPSSLGAELRLLVGLRRTIQSHNDSWKRPLGIALGVVAVAGTWAGVLLAAPGARADVVAVLLGMWAVGWVVGPILASGAGVLRPEYFTLLPLERRRLGLGLLVSVYVGPGALLTLAATLSLVAYGASLGASGGVGAVVGLAAALLFTIGLVAFSRVVYAVLGAAMRTQVGVEIAAVQYGLMIAAMMAGWLVLFPVGLAVPSLLADGLPEGERPTCCTRCRSGGPAVRSRRSRRSRPGSTAGPVRRVRCGASGRCSRGRRSPSPPPSHC
;
A
#
# COMPACT_ATOMS: atom_id res chain seq x y z
N MET A 1 48.61 -54.34 -22.61
CA MET A 1 47.19 -54.29 -22.20
C MET A 1 47.09 -54.68 -20.74
N ALA A 2 47.13 -53.70 -19.84
CA ALA A 2 46.96 -53.90 -18.40
C ALA A 2 46.00 -52.81 -17.93
N GLY A 3 44.73 -53.18 -17.73
CA GLY A 3 43.69 -52.30 -17.29
C GLY A 3 43.77 -52.12 -15.77
N LEU A 4 44.10 -50.90 -15.33
CA LEU A 4 43.93 -50.48 -13.96
C LEU A 4 42.43 -50.29 -13.70
N VAL A 5 41.84 -51.29 -13.05
CA VAL A 5 40.50 -51.22 -12.47
C VAL A 5 40.58 -50.31 -11.25
N SER A 6 40.22 -49.05 -11.44
CA SER A 6 39.96 -48.13 -10.32
C SER A 6 38.69 -48.58 -9.61
N THR A 7 38.85 -49.11 -8.42
CA THR A 7 37.76 -49.48 -7.51
C THR A 7 37.01 -48.23 -7.07
N THR A 8 35.79 -48.07 -7.59
CA THR A 8 34.80 -47.09 -7.13
C THR A 8 34.44 -47.39 -5.67
N GLN A 9 34.96 -46.58 -4.76
CA GLN A 9 34.66 -46.66 -3.33
C GLN A 9 33.24 -46.13 -3.09
N ALA A 10 32.33 -47.01 -2.66
CA ALA A 10 30.96 -46.65 -2.35
C ALA A 10 30.89 -45.84 -1.04
N PRO A 11 30.21 -44.68 -1.02
CA PRO A 11 30.08 -43.87 0.19
C PRO A 11 29.10 -44.51 1.17
N THR A 12 29.64 -44.97 2.31
CA THR A 12 28.88 -45.44 3.47
C THR A 12 28.68 -44.29 4.47
N GLY A 13 27.43 -43.94 4.79
CA GLY A 13 27.10 -43.31 6.09
C GLY A 13 26.08 -42.15 6.06
N PRO A 14 24.97 -42.23 6.83
CA PRO A 14 23.93 -41.19 6.95
C PRO A 14 24.32 -39.94 7.79
N SER A 15 25.60 -39.62 7.91
CA SER A 15 26.12 -38.53 8.75
C SER A 15 26.37 -37.19 8.02
N SER A 16 26.07 -37.07 6.72
CA SER A 16 26.51 -35.90 5.92
C SER A 16 25.52 -34.73 5.82
N LEU A 17 24.21 -34.93 6.06
CA LEU A 17 23.21 -33.88 5.79
C LEU A 17 23.48 -32.58 6.58
N GLY A 18 23.89 -32.69 7.83
CA GLY A 18 24.24 -31.54 8.67
C GLY A 18 25.51 -30.84 8.21
N ALA A 19 26.50 -31.58 7.71
CA ALA A 19 27.76 -31.05 7.20
C ALA A 19 27.57 -30.39 5.83
N GLU A 20 26.81 -31.02 4.94
CA GLU A 20 26.41 -30.47 3.63
C GLU A 20 25.56 -29.20 3.78
N LEU A 21 24.59 -29.19 4.71
CA LEU A 21 23.81 -27.98 5.01
C LEU A 21 24.69 -26.83 5.49
N ARG A 22 25.65 -27.10 6.39
CA ARG A 22 26.59 -26.09 6.86
C ARG A 22 27.50 -25.58 5.74
N LEU A 23 27.97 -26.47 4.86
CA LEU A 23 28.78 -26.11 3.69
C LEU A 23 28.00 -25.24 2.70
N LEU A 24 26.75 -25.60 2.38
CA LEU A 24 25.89 -24.83 1.47
C LEU A 24 25.52 -23.46 2.06
N VAL A 25 25.21 -23.39 3.35
CA VAL A 25 24.95 -22.12 4.05
C VAL A 25 26.22 -21.26 4.09
N GLY A 26 27.38 -21.87 4.32
CA GLY A 26 28.69 -21.21 4.28
C GLY A 26 28.97 -20.60 2.90
N LEU A 27 28.92 -21.40 1.84
CA LEU A 27 29.16 -20.96 0.46
C LEU A 27 28.22 -19.82 0.04
N ARG A 28 26.92 -19.93 0.36
CA ARG A 28 25.95 -18.85 0.09
C ARG A 28 26.33 -17.57 0.83
N ARG A 29 26.79 -17.67 2.08
CA ARG A 29 27.20 -16.53 2.88
C ARG A 29 28.46 -15.87 2.31
N THR A 30 29.44 -16.64 1.86
CA THR A 30 30.69 -16.14 1.27
C THR A 30 30.48 -15.49 -0.10
N ILE A 31 29.60 -16.04 -0.93
CA ILE A 31 29.22 -15.44 -2.22
C ILE A 31 28.41 -14.15 -1.98
N GLN A 32 27.51 -14.16 -0.99
CA GLN A 32 26.76 -12.95 -0.61
C GLN A 32 27.63 -11.87 0.05
N SER A 33 28.77 -12.21 0.63
CA SER A 33 29.68 -11.23 1.23
C SER A 33 30.57 -10.52 0.19
N HIS A 34 30.77 -11.12 -0.99
CA HIS A 34 31.59 -10.55 -2.07
C HIS A 34 30.80 -9.80 -3.15
N ASN A 35 29.47 -9.83 -3.12
CA ASN A 35 28.63 -9.06 -4.05
C ASN A 35 28.39 -7.66 -3.45
N ASP A 36 28.83 -6.62 -4.14
CA ASP A 36 28.97 -5.22 -3.66
C ASP A 36 27.93 -4.82 -2.61
N SER A 37 28.40 -4.87 -1.37
CA SER A 37 27.59 -4.95 -0.15
C SER A 37 26.81 -3.69 0.13
N TRP A 38 27.23 -2.52 -0.35
CA TRP A 38 26.76 -1.21 0.14
C TRP A 38 25.25 -0.97 -0.01
N LYS A 39 24.61 -1.58 -1.00
CA LYS A 39 23.15 -1.47 -1.22
C LYS A 39 22.34 -2.15 -0.11
N ARG A 40 22.89 -3.21 0.51
CA ARG A 40 22.25 -3.96 1.61
C ARG A 40 22.13 -3.15 2.91
N PRO A 41 23.22 -2.60 3.50
CA PRO A 41 23.11 -1.78 4.69
C PRO A 41 22.32 -0.50 4.41
N LEU A 42 22.38 0.07 3.20
CA LEU A 42 21.54 1.22 2.86
C LEU A 42 20.04 0.86 2.90
N GLY A 43 19.64 -0.25 2.30
CA GLY A 43 18.25 -0.72 2.34
C GLY A 43 17.78 -1.06 3.76
N ILE A 44 18.65 -1.67 4.57
CA ILE A 44 18.35 -1.96 5.99
C ILE A 44 18.23 -0.65 6.77
N ALA A 45 19.14 0.30 6.60
CA ALA A 45 19.11 1.60 7.28
C ALA A 45 17.84 2.39 6.93
N LEU A 46 17.49 2.47 5.64
CA LEU A 46 16.23 3.07 5.18
C LEU A 46 15.01 2.37 5.80
N GLY A 47 15.03 1.05 5.87
CA GLY A 47 13.97 0.27 6.51
C GLY A 47 13.84 0.56 8.01
N VAL A 48 14.96 0.65 8.74
CA VAL A 48 14.97 1.02 10.17
C VAL A 48 14.43 2.44 10.36
N VAL A 49 14.82 3.39 9.52
CA VAL A 49 14.29 4.77 9.54
C VAL A 49 12.78 4.76 9.27
N ALA A 50 12.30 3.97 8.31
CA ALA A 50 10.88 3.84 8.03
C ALA A 50 10.08 3.23 9.21
N VAL A 51 10.65 2.23 9.90
CA VAL A 51 10.07 1.67 11.13
C VAL A 51 10.00 2.74 12.21
N ALA A 52 11.09 3.45 12.47
CA ALA A 52 11.12 4.53 13.46
C ALA A 52 10.11 5.63 13.13
N GLY A 53 10.00 6.03 11.86
CA GLY A 53 9.00 6.99 11.38
C GLY A 53 7.56 6.48 11.56
N THR A 54 7.32 5.19 11.36
CA THR A 54 6.00 4.57 11.60
C THR A 54 5.62 4.69 13.08
N TRP A 55 6.54 4.33 13.98
CA TRP A 55 6.31 4.44 15.42
C TRP A 55 6.15 5.89 15.87
N ALA A 56 6.99 6.80 15.39
CA ALA A 56 6.88 8.22 15.68
C ALA A 56 5.53 8.78 15.22
N GLY A 57 5.08 8.44 14.01
CA GLY A 57 3.77 8.87 13.49
C GLY A 57 2.61 8.40 14.35
N VAL A 58 2.61 7.13 14.77
CA VAL A 58 1.54 6.58 15.63
C VAL A 58 1.54 7.20 17.03
N LEU A 59 2.72 7.43 17.61
CA LEU A 59 2.84 8.00 18.96
C LEU A 59 2.53 9.51 19.02
N LEU A 60 2.90 10.26 17.97
CA LEU A 60 2.69 11.70 17.88
C LEU A 60 1.28 12.07 17.40
N ALA A 61 0.56 11.16 16.76
CA ALA A 61 -0.80 11.42 16.28
C ALA A 61 -1.79 11.65 17.43
N ALA A 62 -2.69 12.62 17.24
CA ALA A 62 -3.80 12.88 18.14
C ALA A 62 -4.75 11.66 18.21
N PRO A 63 -5.41 11.39 19.36
CA PRO A 63 -6.24 10.19 19.53
C PRO A 63 -7.31 9.98 18.46
N GLY A 64 -7.90 11.05 17.93
CA GLY A 64 -8.88 11.00 16.83
C GLY A 64 -8.27 10.70 15.46
N ALA A 65 -7.02 11.11 15.21
CA ALA A 65 -6.32 10.98 13.93
C ALA A 65 -5.49 9.69 13.81
N ARG A 66 -5.26 8.97 14.92
CA ARG A 66 -4.38 7.78 14.96
C ARG A 66 -4.78 6.69 13.98
N ALA A 67 -6.08 6.42 13.84
CA ALA A 67 -6.57 5.37 12.93
C ALA A 67 -6.20 5.68 11.47
N ASP A 68 -6.40 6.93 11.05
CA ASP A 68 -6.08 7.39 9.70
C ASP A 68 -4.58 7.35 9.43
N VAL A 69 -3.77 7.82 10.39
CA VAL A 69 -2.32 7.79 10.30
C VAL A 69 -1.81 6.36 10.17
N VAL A 70 -2.32 5.42 10.98
CA VAL A 70 -1.97 3.99 10.87
C VAL A 70 -2.36 3.44 9.50
N ALA A 71 -3.57 3.74 9.00
CA ALA A 71 -4.02 3.29 7.69
C ALA A 71 -3.13 3.81 6.55
N VAL A 72 -2.76 5.09 6.59
CA VAL A 72 -1.85 5.71 5.60
C VAL A 72 -0.46 5.10 5.67
N LEU A 73 0.09 4.90 6.88
CA LEU A 73 1.39 4.27 7.09
C LEU A 73 1.41 2.83 6.55
N LEU A 74 0.39 2.03 6.86
CA LEU A 74 0.26 0.68 6.31
C LEU A 74 0.11 0.68 4.78
N GLY A 75 -0.64 1.64 4.23
CA GLY A 75 -0.74 1.86 2.79
C GLY A 75 0.62 2.11 2.16
N MET A 76 1.45 2.96 2.77
CA MET A 76 2.82 3.21 2.31
C MET A 76 3.70 1.96 2.39
N TRP A 77 3.58 1.16 3.46
CA TRP A 77 4.25 -0.13 3.56
C TRP A 77 3.82 -1.09 2.45
N ALA A 78 2.53 -1.17 2.15
CA ALA A 78 2.02 -2.00 1.06
C ALA A 78 2.61 -1.57 -0.29
N VAL A 79 2.59 -0.26 -0.60
CA VAL A 79 3.23 0.29 -1.80
C VAL A 79 4.72 -0.06 -1.85
N GLY A 80 5.43 0.07 -0.73
CA GLY A 80 6.84 -0.32 -0.61
C GLY A 80 7.10 -1.79 -0.98
N TRP A 81 6.20 -2.70 -0.61
CA TRP A 81 6.28 -4.13 -0.98
C TRP A 81 5.91 -4.43 -2.44
N VAL A 82 5.15 -3.55 -3.09
CA VAL A 82 4.93 -3.61 -4.55
C VAL A 82 6.18 -3.15 -5.29
N VAL A 83 6.77 -2.03 -4.85
CA VAL A 83 7.92 -1.40 -5.49
C VAL A 83 9.22 -2.16 -5.24
N GLY A 84 9.39 -2.73 -4.04
CA GLY A 84 10.60 -3.45 -3.62
C GLY A 84 11.05 -4.52 -4.61
N PRO A 85 10.17 -5.45 -5.03
CA PRO A 85 10.48 -6.46 -6.05
C PRO A 85 10.95 -5.92 -7.39
N ILE A 86 10.39 -4.78 -7.81
CA ILE A 86 10.72 -4.13 -9.08
C ILE A 86 12.15 -3.61 -9.03
N LEU A 87 12.51 -2.92 -7.94
CA LEU A 87 13.86 -2.41 -7.71
C LEU A 87 14.89 -3.51 -7.46
N ALA A 88 14.48 -4.60 -6.80
CA ALA A 88 15.34 -5.74 -6.49
C ALA A 88 15.55 -6.70 -7.68
N SER A 89 14.85 -6.51 -8.80
CA SER A 89 14.91 -7.39 -9.98
C SER A 89 16.23 -7.29 -10.77
N GLY A 90 17.25 -6.59 -10.26
CA GLY A 90 18.58 -6.48 -10.88
C GLY A 90 19.56 -7.56 -10.42
N ALA A 91 19.91 -8.48 -11.33
CA ALA A 91 21.10 -9.36 -11.32
C ALA A 91 21.32 -10.37 -10.16
N GLY A 92 20.60 -10.29 -9.04
CA GLY A 92 20.88 -11.12 -7.84
C GLY A 92 20.05 -12.39 -7.68
N VAL A 93 19.03 -12.62 -8.52
CA VAL A 93 18.20 -13.82 -8.44
C VAL A 93 18.93 -14.93 -9.19
N LEU A 94 19.59 -15.83 -8.46
CA LEU A 94 20.16 -17.04 -9.06
C LEU A 94 19.06 -17.73 -9.87
N ARG A 95 19.26 -17.78 -11.19
CA ARG A 95 18.34 -18.45 -12.10
C ARG A 95 18.13 -19.88 -11.60
N PRO A 96 16.87 -20.34 -11.42
CA PRO A 96 16.58 -21.70 -10.98
C PRO A 96 17.17 -22.76 -11.92
N GLU A 97 17.49 -22.38 -13.17
CA GLU A 97 18.23 -23.21 -14.13
C GLU A 97 19.63 -23.65 -13.66
N TYR A 98 20.28 -22.90 -12.76
CA TYR A 98 21.55 -23.33 -12.19
C TYR A 98 21.38 -24.42 -11.13
N PHE A 99 20.19 -24.56 -10.54
CA PHE A 99 19.89 -25.57 -9.52
C PHE A 99 19.29 -26.86 -10.09
N THR A 100 18.88 -26.88 -11.35
CA THR A 100 18.42 -28.11 -12.01
C THR A 100 19.52 -29.14 -12.24
N LEU A 101 20.79 -28.75 -12.07
CA LEU A 101 21.93 -29.68 -12.12
C LEU A 101 22.21 -30.39 -10.79
N LEU A 102 21.59 -29.97 -9.67
CA LEU A 102 21.71 -30.69 -8.40
C LEU A 102 20.53 -31.65 -8.23
N PRO A 103 20.77 -32.95 -7.90
CA PRO A 103 19.73 -33.95 -7.66
C PRO A 103 19.07 -33.75 -6.28
N LEU A 104 18.44 -32.59 -6.08
CA LEU A 104 17.70 -32.25 -4.88
C LEU A 104 16.20 -32.34 -5.14
N GLU A 105 15.48 -32.92 -4.18
CA GLU A 105 14.03 -33.08 -4.24
C GLU A 105 13.33 -31.71 -4.34
N ARG A 106 12.64 -31.44 -5.46
CA ARG A 106 12.04 -30.14 -5.82
C ARG A 106 11.17 -29.54 -4.70
N ARG A 107 10.45 -30.38 -3.95
CA ARG A 107 9.57 -29.95 -2.85
C ARG A 107 10.34 -29.38 -1.67
N ARG A 108 11.48 -29.99 -1.30
CA ARG A 108 12.32 -29.53 -0.19
C ARG A 108 13.05 -28.23 -0.54
N LEU A 109 13.51 -28.11 -1.78
CA LEU A 109 14.10 -26.86 -2.30
C LEU A 109 13.07 -25.72 -2.29
N GLY A 110 11.85 -25.99 -2.76
CA GLY A 110 10.75 -25.02 -2.73
C GLY A 110 10.44 -24.54 -1.31
N LEU A 111 10.27 -25.46 -0.35
CA LEU A 111 10.00 -25.11 1.06
C LEU A 111 11.18 -24.39 1.73
N GLY A 112 12.41 -24.84 1.50
CA GLY A 112 13.61 -24.18 2.06
C GLY A 112 13.78 -22.75 1.54
N LEU A 113 13.50 -22.53 0.25
CA LEU A 113 13.44 -21.19 -0.32
C LEU A 113 12.31 -20.37 0.31
N LEU A 114 11.13 -20.97 0.47
CA LEU A 114 9.96 -20.32 1.07
C LEU A 114 10.23 -19.87 2.52
N VAL A 115 10.82 -20.73 3.35
CA VAL A 115 11.20 -20.39 4.73
C VAL A 115 12.30 -19.33 4.73
N SER A 116 13.32 -19.45 3.88
CA SER A 116 14.40 -18.45 3.82
C SER A 116 13.93 -17.05 3.40
N VAL A 117 12.80 -16.98 2.69
CA VAL A 117 12.17 -15.73 2.28
C VAL A 117 11.48 -15.03 3.46
N TYR A 118 10.87 -15.79 4.37
CA TYR A 118 10.26 -15.23 5.58
C TYR A 118 11.31 -14.74 6.59
N VAL A 119 12.52 -15.31 6.58
CA VAL A 119 13.64 -14.88 7.45
C VAL A 119 14.47 -13.75 6.79
N GLY A 120 13.85 -12.95 5.92
CA GLY A 120 14.48 -11.80 5.30
C GLY A 120 14.43 -10.54 6.19
N PRO A 121 15.42 -9.63 6.10
CA PRO A 121 15.40 -8.38 6.84
C PRO A 121 14.15 -7.53 6.54
N GLY A 122 13.62 -7.58 5.31
CA GLY A 122 12.39 -6.87 4.94
C GLY A 122 11.14 -7.36 5.69
N ALA A 123 11.01 -8.67 5.89
CA ALA A 123 9.90 -9.25 6.66
C ALA A 123 10.00 -8.88 8.14
N LEU A 124 11.21 -8.95 8.71
CA LEU A 124 11.48 -8.52 10.09
C LEU A 124 11.16 -7.04 10.32
N LEU A 125 11.56 -6.16 9.40
CA LEU A 125 11.29 -4.72 9.47
C LEU A 125 9.79 -4.42 9.34
N THR A 126 9.10 -5.10 8.42
CA THR A 126 7.63 -4.94 8.26
C THR A 126 6.88 -5.43 9.48
N LEU A 127 7.33 -6.53 10.08
CA LEU A 127 6.77 -7.03 11.33
C LEU A 127 7.00 -6.02 12.47
N ALA A 128 8.22 -5.47 12.57
CA ALA A 128 8.53 -4.42 13.55
C ALA A 128 7.68 -3.14 13.37
N ALA A 129 7.38 -2.76 12.13
CA ALA A 129 6.49 -1.63 11.84
C ALA A 129 5.03 -1.95 12.18
N THR A 130 4.53 -3.12 11.80
CA THR A 130 3.14 -3.54 12.04
C THR A 130 2.85 -3.83 13.51
N LEU A 131 3.87 -4.10 14.34
CA LEU A 131 3.71 -4.12 15.80
C LEU A 131 3.17 -2.80 16.38
N SER A 132 3.29 -1.68 15.65
CA SER A 132 2.61 -0.44 16.04
C SER A 132 1.07 -0.59 16.13
N LEU A 133 0.46 -1.53 15.40
CA LEU A 133 -0.97 -1.84 15.51
C LEU A 133 -1.32 -2.47 16.85
N VAL A 134 -0.40 -3.24 17.43
CA VAL A 134 -0.58 -3.82 18.77
C VAL A 134 -0.58 -2.72 19.82
N ALA A 135 0.36 -1.77 19.70
CA ALA A 135 0.42 -0.60 20.58
C ALA A 135 -0.84 0.27 20.44
N TYR A 136 -1.33 0.48 19.22
CA TYR A 136 -2.60 1.16 18.97
C TYR A 136 -3.79 0.40 19.58
N GLY A 137 -3.87 -0.92 19.35
CA GLY A 137 -4.88 -1.82 19.90
C GLY A 137 -4.93 -1.80 21.43
N ALA A 138 -3.76 -1.77 22.07
CA ALA A 138 -3.63 -1.69 23.52
C ALA A 138 -4.08 -0.33 24.08
N SER A 139 -3.98 0.75 23.28
CA SER A 139 -4.36 2.11 23.70
C SER A 139 -5.88 2.37 23.73
N LEU A 140 -6.70 1.45 23.22
CA LEU A 140 -8.16 1.62 23.07
C LEU A 140 -9.00 1.34 24.35
N GLY A 141 -8.40 1.34 25.55
CA GLY A 141 -9.15 1.34 26.82
C GLY A 141 -9.57 -0.04 27.35
N ALA A 142 -10.74 -0.14 28.01
CA ALA A 142 -11.17 -1.24 28.91
C ALA A 142 -11.17 -2.67 28.33
N SER A 143 -10.99 -2.82 27.01
CA SER A 143 -10.80 -4.09 26.30
C SER A 143 -9.39 -4.26 25.72
N GLY A 144 -8.40 -3.54 26.25
CA GLY A 144 -7.04 -3.43 25.68
C GLY A 144 -6.35 -4.77 25.42
N GLY A 145 -6.68 -5.81 26.19
CA GLY A 145 -6.24 -7.18 25.92
C GLY A 145 -6.78 -7.75 24.60
N VAL A 146 -8.09 -7.58 24.34
CA VAL A 146 -8.73 -8.03 23.09
C VAL A 146 -8.25 -7.19 21.91
N GLY A 147 -8.12 -5.87 22.10
CA GLY A 147 -7.59 -4.96 21.08
C GLY A 147 -6.16 -5.30 20.65
N ALA A 148 -5.29 -5.62 21.61
CA ALA A 148 -3.92 -6.05 21.33
C ALA A 148 -3.86 -7.37 20.55
N VAL A 149 -4.71 -8.34 20.90
CA VAL A 149 -4.78 -9.64 20.18
C VAL A 149 -5.26 -9.44 18.74
N VAL A 150 -6.29 -8.62 18.53
CA VAL A 150 -6.78 -8.30 17.17
C VAL A 150 -5.71 -7.54 16.38
N GLY A 151 -5.02 -6.58 17.00
CA GLY A 151 -3.91 -5.86 16.39
C GLY A 151 -2.75 -6.79 15.99
N LEU A 152 -2.41 -7.76 16.83
CA LEU A 152 -1.38 -8.76 16.54
C LEU A 152 -1.78 -9.67 15.39
N ALA A 153 -3.04 -10.16 15.39
CA ALA A 153 -3.56 -10.96 14.30
C ALA A 153 -3.56 -10.18 12.98
N ALA A 154 -4.00 -8.92 12.99
CA ALA A 154 -3.95 -8.04 11.82
C ALA A 154 -2.53 -7.80 11.33
N ALA A 155 -1.57 -7.54 12.22
CA ALA A 155 -0.16 -7.35 11.88
C ALA A 155 0.44 -8.60 11.20
N LEU A 156 0.16 -9.79 11.75
CA LEU A 156 0.61 -11.06 11.18
C LEU A 156 -0.03 -11.33 9.82
N LEU A 157 -1.37 -11.22 9.70
CA LEU A 157 -2.07 -11.43 8.43
C LEU A 157 -1.59 -10.44 7.36
N PHE A 158 -1.41 -9.17 7.72
CA PHE A 158 -0.92 -8.15 6.80
C PHE A 158 0.50 -8.45 6.33
N THR A 159 1.41 -8.81 7.24
CA THR A 159 2.80 -9.16 6.89
C THR A 159 2.85 -10.40 6.00
N ILE A 160 2.11 -11.46 6.34
CA ILE A 160 2.01 -12.68 5.53
C ILE A 160 1.44 -12.36 4.15
N GLY A 161 0.36 -11.57 4.10
CA GLY A 161 -0.29 -11.16 2.86
C GLY A 161 0.65 -10.38 1.94
N LEU A 162 1.43 -9.43 2.48
CA LEU A 162 2.41 -8.67 1.70
C LEU A 162 3.54 -9.54 1.17
N VAL A 163 4.09 -10.42 2.00
CA VAL A 163 5.14 -11.36 1.57
C VAL A 163 4.62 -12.28 0.46
N ALA A 164 3.42 -12.83 0.63
CA ALA A 164 2.79 -13.68 -0.40
C ALA A 164 2.55 -12.89 -1.69
N PHE A 165 2.00 -11.69 -1.59
CA PHE A 165 1.73 -10.81 -2.73
C PHE A 165 3.00 -10.52 -3.53
N SER A 166 4.08 -10.09 -2.89
CA SER A 166 5.34 -9.82 -3.58
C SER A 166 5.91 -11.07 -4.26
N ARG A 167 5.69 -12.25 -3.71
CA ARG A 167 6.13 -13.52 -4.34
C ARG A 167 5.30 -13.89 -5.54
N VAL A 168 3.99 -13.68 -5.50
CA VAL A 168 3.14 -13.82 -6.68
C VAL A 168 3.65 -12.89 -7.78
N VAL A 169 3.96 -11.63 -7.46
CA VAL A 169 4.56 -10.68 -8.41
C VAL A 169 5.87 -11.21 -8.99
N TYR A 170 6.80 -11.70 -8.17
CA TYR A 170 8.06 -12.28 -8.67
C TYR A 170 7.85 -13.50 -9.58
N ALA A 171 6.93 -14.40 -9.21
CA ALA A 171 6.63 -15.60 -9.99
C ALA A 171 6.02 -15.23 -11.35
N VAL A 172 5.08 -14.29 -11.36
CA VAL A 172 4.46 -13.75 -12.57
C VAL A 172 5.49 -13.05 -13.44
N LEU A 173 6.36 -12.21 -12.86
CA LEU A 173 7.39 -11.49 -13.60
C LEU A 173 8.42 -12.45 -14.23
N GLY A 174 8.83 -13.48 -13.50
CA GLY A 174 9.72 -14.52 -14.00
C GLY A 174 9.11 -15.35 -15.14
N ALA A 175 7.80 -15.63 -15.07
CA ALA A 175 7.08 -16.28 -16.16
C ALA A 175 6.93 -15.35 -17.37
N ALA A 176 6.62 -14.07 -17.15
CA ALA A 176 6.41 -13.08 -18.20
C ALA A 176 7.68 -12.85 -19.03
N MET A 177 8.86 -12.81 -18.40
CA MET A 177 10.16 -12.65 -19.09
C MET A 177 10.48 -13.74 -20.12
N ARG A 178 9.76 -14.86 -20.12
CA ARG A 178 9.89 -15.91 -21.15
C ARG A 178 9.08 -15.60 -22.41
N THR A 179 8.30 -14.51 -22.41
CA THR A 179 7.46 -14.08 -23.52
C THR A 179 7.95 -12.72 -24.04
N GLN A 180 7.81 -12.48 -25.34
CA GLN A 180 8.16 -11.18 -25.95
C GLN A 180 7.32 -10.03 -25.36
N VAL A 181 6.05 -10.30 -25.07
CA VAL A 181 5.12 -9.36 -24.43
C VAL A 181 5.61 -8.94 -23.04
N GLY A 182 6.24 -9.85 -22.29
CA GLY A 182 6.78 -9.54 -20.97
C GLY A 182 7.92 -8.52 -21.01
N VAL A 183 8.73 -8.52 -22.08
CA VAL A 183 9.83 -7.55 -22.24
C VAL A 183 9.28 -6.15 -22.50
N GLU A 184 8.24 -6.02 -23.34
CA GLU A 184 7.59 -4.73 -23.60
C GLU A 184 6.92 -4.17 -22.34
N ILE A 185 6.20 -5.02 -21.59
CA ILE A 185 5.58 -4.62 -20.32
C ILE A 185 6.65 -4.19 -19.31
N ALA A 186 7.76 -4.91 -19.21
CA ALA A 186 8.86 -4.55 -18.32
C ALA A 186 9.46 -3.19 -18.70
N ALA A 187 9.64 -2.90 -20.00
CA ALA A 187 10.12 -1.61 -20.46
C ALA A 187 9.15 -0.47 -20.07
N VAL A 188 7.84 -0.66 -20.26
CA VAL A 188 6.82 0.31 -19.82
C VAL A 188 6.84 0.51 -18.31
N GLN A 189 6.96 -0.57 -17.54
CA GLN A 189 7.03 -0.54 -16.08
C GLN A 189 8.27 0.22 -15.58
N TYR A 190 9.45 -0.04 -16.14
CA TYR A 190 10.67 0.69 -15.80
C TYR A 190 10.60 2.16 -16.22
N GLY A 191 10.03 2.45 -17.40
CA GLY A 191 9.78 3.82 -17.85
C GLY A 191 8.86 4.58 -16.90
N LEU A 192 7.76 3.95 -16.49
CA LEU A 192 6.82 4.50 -15.50
C LEU A 192 7.52 4.73 -14.16
N MET A 193 8.35 3.79 -13.72
CA MET A 193 9.09 3.89 -12.46
C MET A 193 10.08 5.06 -12.48
N ILE A 194 10.85 5.22 -13.56
CA ILE A 194 11.80 6.34 -13.72
C ILE A 194 11.03 7.67 -13.78
N ALA A 195 9.94 7.73 -14.56
CA ALA A 195 9.10 8.91 -14.66
C ALA A 195 8.49 9.29 -13.30
N ALA A 196 7.95 8.31 -12.57
CA ALA A 196 7.43 8.50 -11.22
C ALA A 196 8.53 8.88 -10.22
N MET A 197 9.77 8.43 -10.40
CA MET A 197 10.88 8.83 -9.53
C MET A 197 11.29 10.30 -9.78
N MET A 198 11.25 10.76 -11.03
CA MET A 198 11.53 12.15 -11.40
C MET A 198 10.38 13.09 -11.02
N ALA A 199 9.13 12.70 -11.32
CA ALA A 199 7.94 13.51 -11.04
C ALA A 199 7.44 13.37 -9.60
N GLY A 200 7.73 12.24 -8.94
CA GLY A 200 7.23 11.92 -7.61
C GLY A 200 7.70 12.90 -6.54
N TRP A 201 8.85 13.54 -6.74
CA TRP A 201 9.32 14.60 -5.85
C TRP A 201 8.33 15.78 -5.76
N LEU A 202 7.62 16.10 -6.86
CA LEU A 202 6.60 17.15 -6.87
C LEU A 202 5.38 16.80 -6.01
N VAL A 203 5.11 15.51 -5.81
CA VAL A 203 4.01 15.03 -4.95
C VAL A 203 4.48 14.90 -3.50
N LEU A 204 5.72 14.48 -3.27
CA LEU A 204 6.28 14.31 -1.92
C LEU A 204 6.39 15.64 -1.17
N PHE A 205 6.71 16.74 -1.86
CA PHE A 205 6.85 18.05 -1.23
C PHE A 205 5.56 18.56 -0.54
N PRO A 206 4.40 18.69 -1.23
CA PRO A 206 3.16 19.11 -0.58
C PRO A 206 2.67 18.10 0.46
N VAL A 207 2.91 16.80 0.25
CA VAL A 207 2.58 15.77 1.25
C VAL A 207 3.37 16.00 2.54
N GLY A 208 4.66 16.31 2.45
CA GLY A 208 5.49 16.63 3.60
C GLY A 208 4.99 17.83 4.41
N LEU A 209 4.48 18.86 3.73
CA LEU A 209 3.87 20.03 4.39
C LEU A 209 2.51 19.71 5.03
N ALA A 210 1.79 18.72 4.52
CA ALA A 210 0.49 18.28 5.05
C ALA A 210 0.60 17.26 6.20
N VAL A 211 1.78 16.69 6.45
CA VAL A 211 2.01 15.77 7.58
C VAL A 211 1.58 16.35 8.94
N PRO A 212 1.99 17.56 9.35
CA PRO A 212 1.58 18.11 10.65
C PRO A 212 0.06 18.30 10.77
N SER A 213 -0.62 18.73 9.72
CA SER A 213 -2.09 18.81 9.71
C SER A 213 -2.75 17.43 9.79
N LEU A 214 -2.19 16.41 9.12
CA LEU A 214 -2.69 15.04 9.19
C LEU A 214 -2.54 14.45 10.61
N LEU A 215 -1.43 14.74 11.29
CA LEU A 215 -1.18 14.30 12.67
C LEU A 215 -2.11 14.97 13.69
N ALA A 216 -2.48 16.23 13.45
CA ALA A 216 -3.35 17.02 14.32
C ALA A 216 -4.84 16.72 14.09
N ASP A 217 -5.28 16.80 12.82
CA ASP A 217 -6.70 16.82 12.45
C ASP A 217 -7.19 15.50 11.84
N GLY A 218 -6.28 14.58 11.47
CA GLY A 218 -6.62 13.34 10.77
C GLY A 218 -6.79 13.52 9.26
N LEU A 219 -7.28 12.49 8.58
CA LEU A 219 -7.72 12.69 7.20
C LEU A 219 -8.96 13.59 7.25
N PRO A 220 -9.09 14.58 6.35
CA PRO A 220 -10.36 15.27 6.21
C PRO A 220 -11.37 14.18 5.90
N GLU A 221 -12.30 13.91 6.81
CA GLU A 221 -13.44 13.04 6.57
C GLU A 221 -14.15 13.66 5.38
N GLY A 222 -13.76 13.23 4.17
CA GLY A 222 -14.09 13.92 2.93
C GLY A 222 -15.57 14.10 2.97
N GLU A 223 -16.00 15.36 3.06
CA GLU A 223 -17.35 15.80 3.38
C GLU A 223 -18.29 14.70 2.94
N ARG A 224 -18.70 13.78 3.84
CA ARG A 224 -19.68 12.76 3.46
C ARG A 224 -20.82 13.62 3.01
N PRO A 225 -21.14 13.73 1.71
CA PRO A 225 -21.81 14.91 1.21
C PRO A 225 -23.07 15.06 2.03
N THR A 226 -23.08 16.04 2.93
CA THR A 226 -24.12 16.19 3.97
C THR A 226 -25.47 16.50 3.31
N CYS A 227 -25.44 16.67 1.98
CA CYS A 227 -26.54 16.59 1.04
C CYS A 227 -27.43 15.35 1.24
N CYS A 228 -26.90 14.17 1.62
CA CYS A 228 -27.73 12.98 1.82
C CYS A 228 -28.53 12.98 3.13
N THR A 229 -28.10 13.68 4.18
CA THR A 229 -28.88 13.76 5.43
C THR A 229 -30.02 14.77 5.31
N ARG A 230 -29.88 15.78 4.44
CA ARG A 230 -30.95 16.77 4.18
C ARG A 230 -31.97 16.33 3.11
N CYS A 231 -31.63 15.39 2.23
CA CYS A 231 -32.58 14.80 1.29
C CYS A 231 -33.44 13.67 1.88
N ARG A 232 -33.03 13.02 2.99
CA ARG A 232 -33.84 11.96 3.62
C ARG A 232 -35.03 12.48 4.42
N SER A 233 -35.03 13.76 4.83
CA SER A 233 -36.12 14.35 5.62
C SER A 233 -37.03 15.32 4.85
N GLY A 234 -36.90 15.42 3.53
CA GLY A 234 -37.67 16.38 2.75
C GLY A 234 -37.62 16.13 1.25
N GLY A 235 -38.29 15.08 0.79
CA GLY A 235 -38.55 14.91 -0.63
C GLY A 235 -39.44 16.05 -1.16
N PRO A 236 -39.03 16.80 -2.19
CA PRO A 236 -39.98 17.49 -3.03
C PRO A 236 -40.45 16.51 -4.10
N ALA A 237 -41.77 16.32 -4.18
CA ALA A 237 -42.42 15.65 -5.29
C ALA A 237 -41.89 16.21 -6.62
N VAL A 238 -41.14 15.38 -7.36
CA VAL A 238 -40.77 15.65 -8.74
C VAL A 238 -42.05 15.62 -9.55
N ARG A 239 -42.69 16.78 -9.67
CA ARG A 239 -43.82 17.01 -10.57
C ARG A 239 -43.25 16.96 -11.98
N SER A 240 -43.44 15.84 -12.67
CA SER A 240 -43.07 15.65 -14.06
C SER A 240 -43.62 16.82 -14.88
N ARG A 241 -42.72 17.70 -15.32
CA ARG A 241 -43.08 18.86 -16.13
C ARG A 241 -43.26 18.37 -17.55
N ARG A 242 -44.47 17.90 -17.83
CA ARG A 242 -44.97 17.58 -19.17
C ARG A 242 -44.63 18.75 -20.09
N SER A 243 -43.80 18.45 -21.10
CA SER A 243 -43.44 19.32 -22.20
C SER A 243 -44.69 20.00 -22.77
N ARG A 244 -44.88 21.28 -22.45
CA ARG A 244 -45.87 22.13 -23.09
C ARG A 244 -45.10 23.01 -24.07
N ARG A 245 -45.23 22.67 -25.35
CA ARG A 245 -44.86 23.48 -26.53
C ARG A 245 -45.03 24.97 -26.22
N SER A 246 -43.92 25.70 -26.15
CA SER A 246 -43.91 27.16 -26.13
C SER A 246 -43.79 27.67 -27.57
N ARG A 247 -44.87 28.33 -27.99
CA ARG A 247 -44.99 29.21 -29.15
C ARG A 247 -43.89 30.29 -29.16
N PRO A 248 -43.43 30.74 -30.33
CA PRO A 248 -42.58 31.93 -30.46
C PRO A 248 -43.44 33.19 -30.27
N GLY A 249 -42.97 34.13 -29.46
CA GLY A 249 -43.61 35.44 -29.25
C GLY A 249 -44.19 35.63 -27.85
N SER A 250 -43.33 35.77 -26.84
CA SER A 250 -43.72 36.41 -25.58
C SER A 250 -42.51 37.11 -24.98
N THR A 251 -42.63 38.42 -24.90
CA THR A 251 -41.68 39.39 -24.35
C THR A 251 -41.37 39.10 -22.89
N ALA A 252 -40.07 39.18 -22.57
CA ALA A 252 -39.50 38.83 -21.27
C ALA A 252 -40.10 39.68 -20.13
N GLY A 253 -40.67 39.00 -19.13
CA GLY A 253 -40.96 39.54 -17.81
C GLY A 253 -39.80 39.29 -16.83
N PRO A 254 -39.61 40.14 -15.81
CA PRO A 254 -38.42 40.11 -14.96
C PRO A 254 -38.35 38.84 -14.09
N VAL A 255 -37.23 38.12 -14.20
CA VAL A 255 -36.90 36.94 -13.40
C VAL A 255 -36.69 37.34 -11.94
N ARG A 256 -37.63 36.96 -11.06
CA ARG A 256 -37.48 37.11 -9.61
C ARG A 256 -36.38 36.19 -9.09
N ARG A 257 -35.27 36.76 -8.63
CA ARG A 257 -34.28 36.05 -7.82
C ARG A 257 -34.82 35.84 -6.41
N VAL A 258 -34.85 34.59 -5.96
CA VAL A 258 -35.07 34.23 -4.56
C VAL A 258 -33.70 34.21 -3.89
N ARG A 259 -33.44 35.13 -2.94
CA ARG A 259 -32.25 35.07 -2.08
C ARG A 259 -32.58 34.25 -0.83
N CYS A 260 -31.77 33.23 -0.55
CA CYS A 260 -31.74 32.60 0.76
C CYS A 260 -30.87 33.46 1.70
N GLY A 261 -31.45 33.88 2.83
CA GLY A 261 -30.72 34.58 3.88
C GLY A 261 -30.00 33.61 4.84
N ALA A 262 -28.95 34.09 5.49
CA ALA A 262 -28.02 33.33 6.34
C ALA A 262 -28.63 32.68 7.61
N SER A 263 -29.93 32.85 7.88
CA SER A 263 -30.61 32.24 9.04
C SER A 263 -31.44 31.00 8.70
N GLY A 264 -31.42 30.51 7.45
CA GLY A 264 -32.10 29.28 7.06
C GLY A 264 -33.63 29.29 7.14
N ARG A 265 -34.27 30.43 7.45
CA ARG A 265 -35.73 30.58 7.44
C ARG A 265 -36.19 31.21 6.12
N CYS A 266 -36.96 30.46 5.34
CA CYS A 266 -37.69 30.97 4.19
C CYS A 266 -38.89 31.79 4.66
N SER A 267 -38.70 33.07 4.93
CA SER A 267 -39.82 34.01 5.12
C SER A 267 -40.38 34.41 3.76
N ARG A 268 -41.63 34.01 3.46
CA ARG A 268 -42.42 34.57 2.36
C ARG A 268 -42.57 36.07 2.60
N GLY A 269 -41.87 36.89 1.82
CA GLY A 269 -42.08 38.34 1.82
C GLY A 269 -43.53 38.66 1.49
N ARG A 270 -44.31 39.09 2.50
CA ARG A 270 -45.58 39.76 2.29
C ARG A 270 -45.29 41.04 1.52
N ARG A 271 -45.95 41.23 0.37
CA ARG A 271 -45.91 42.50 -0.36
C ARG A 271 -46.65 43.53 0.49
N SER A 272 -45.99 44.61 0.85
CA SER A 272 -46.67 45.83 1.29
C SER A 272 -47.39 46.44 0.08
N PRO A 273 -48.63 46.94 0.22
CA PRO A 273 -49.32 47.65 -0.86
C PRO A 273 -48.63 49.00 -1.11
N SER A 274 -48.35 49.28 -2.39
CA SER A 274 -47.82 50.56 -2.87
C SER A 274 -48.91 51.65 -2.81
N PRO A 275 -48.58 52.89 -2.39
CA PRO A 275 -49.53 54.00 -2.40
C PRO A 275 -49.85 54.48 -3.83
N PRO A 276 -51.03 55.09 -4.05
CA PRO A 276 -51.46 55.55 -5.38
C PRO A 276 -50.64 56.77 -5.86
N PRO A 277 -50.54 56.97 -7.20
CA PRO A 277 -49.81 58.08 -7.78
C PRO A 277 -50.57 59.40 -7.59
N SER A 278 -49.89 60.41 -7.04
CA SER A 278 -50.32 61.81 -7.07
C SER A 278 -50.03 62.40 -8.44
N HIS A 279 -51.07 62.92 -9.09
CA HIS A 279 -51.03 63.71 -10.31
C HIS A 279 -50.27 65.04 -10.10
N CYS A 280 -49.43 65.39 -11.08
CA CYS A 280 -49.22 66.75 -11.58
C CYS A 280 -49.13 66.66 -13.10
#